data_AF-A0A660MY98-F1
#
_entry.id   AF-A0A660MY98-F1
#
_cell.length_a   1.000
_cell.length_b   1.000
_cell.length_c   1.000
_cell.angle_alpha   90.00
_cell.angle_beta   90.00
_cell.angle_gamma   90.00
#
_symmetry.space_group_name_H-M   'P 1'
#
loop_
_entity.id
_entity.type
_entity.pdbx_description
1 polymer ?
#
loop_
_entity_poly.entity_id
_entity_poly.type
_entity_poly.pdbx_seq_one_letter_code
_entity_poly.pdbx_strand_id
1 'polypeptide(L)'
;MKLFIKISFYKNSKYLAHLLEHTMGSYKNYFEISEIDFYTFNDYILLDFPNYLDIEKIKNIVFKKPDRSQIEYEKQILKDEFLQTNIKLKIEHKIGKILFGSDFNTIKNSQVSYKEIINYHKKYFNKENILITDDEYNIFEDNIFSKYFEKNITFSEDYFSFKVDNFPCFLFVKKIENYLDYYLFFFLEFFYENLFSYEIRFKEGFYYYDHFAFSSRIYNVNIFCVTCEFLDFDEIFFEKSKERFLEIIEKGYGRKGKVICKMIYGEDINFKEIKNFIKNLKSDYFKKLKNRF
;
A
#
# COMPACT_ATOMS: atom_id res chain seq x y z
N MET A 1 16.68 1.21 8.63
CA MET A 1 16.25 2.61 8.37
C MET A 1 15.40 2.65 7.12
N LYS A 2 14.49 3.61 7.02
CA LYS A 2 13.52 3.66 5.91
C LYS A 2 13.41 5.07 5.36
N LEU A 3 13.33 5.20 4.04
CA LEU A 3 13.05 6.46 3.35
C LEU A 3 11.82 6.29 2.47
N PHE A 4 10.82 7.12 2.71
CA PHE A 4 9.57 7.16 1.97
C PHE A 4 9.58 8.34 1.02
N ILE A 5 9.30 8.12 -0.26
CA ILE A 5 9.18 9.18 -1.28
C ILE A 5 7.72 9.28 -1.70
N LYS A 6 7.06 10.41 -1.51
CA LYS A 6 5.67 10.61 -1.96
C LYS A 6 5.62 10.74 -3.47
N ILE A 7 4.70 10.02 -4.09
CA ILE A 7 4.50 9.99 -5.55
C ILE A 7 3.01 10.00 -5.91
N SER A 8 2.67 10.42 -7.12
CA SER A 8 1.31 10.21 -7.66
C SER A 8 1.36 9.41 -8.94
N PHE A 9 0.25 8.79 -9.35
CA PHE A 9 0.20 8.28 -10.72
C PHE A 9 0.43 9.40 -11.74
N TYR A 10 1.05 9.01 -12.86
CA TYR A 10 1.19 9.83 -14.06
C TYR A 10 0.27 9.26 -15.13
N LYS A 11 -0.69 10.04 -15.63
CA LYS A 11 -1.69 9.58 -16.62
C LYS A 11 -2.36 8.25 -16.17
N ASN A 12 -2.84 8.21 -14.92
CA ASN A 12 -3.45 7.04 -14.28
C ASN A 12 -2.58 5.76 -14.28
N SER A 13 -1.25 5.93 -14.29
CA SER A 13 -0.28 4.84 -14.24
C SER A 13 0.81 5.00 -13.19
N LYS A 14 1.22 3.87 -12.58
CA LYS A 14 2.39 3.81 -11.66
C LYS A 14 3.73 3.67 -12.37
N TYR A 15 3.72 3.56 -13.71
CA TYR A 15 4.90 3.24 -14.50
C TYR A 15 6.09 4.20 -14.28
N LEU A 16 5.85 5.52 -14.21
CA LEU A 16 6.95 6.47 -14.02
C LEU A 16 7.61 6.34 -12.65
N ALA A 17 6.83 6.14 -11.60
CA ALA A 17 7.37 5.90 -10.27
C ALA A 17 8.20 4.63 -10.24
N HIS A 18 7.66 3.54 -10.79
CA HIS A 18 8.33 2.24 -10.84
C HIS A 18 9.63 2.29 -11.66
N LEU A 19 9.60 2.96 -12.81
CA LEU A 19 10.79 3.17 -13.64
C LEU A 19 11.85 3.99 -12.90
N LEU A 20 11.45 5.05 -12.19
CA LEU A 20 12.41 5.87 -11.44
C LEU A 20 12.99 5.12 -10.24
N GLU A 21 12.20 4.27 -9.60
CA GLU A 21 12.66 3.36 -8.56
C GLU A 21 13.76 2.41 -9.08
N HIS A 22 13.52 1.74 -10.21
CA HIS A 22 14.56 0.95 -10.88
C HIS A 22 15.81 1.75 -11.24
N THR A 23 15.66 3.02 -11.65
CA THR A 23 16.83 3.87 -11.93
C THR A 23 17.60 4.27 -10.66
N MET A 24 16.99 4.23 -9.47
CA MET A 24 17.77 4.31 -8.23
C MET A 24 18.48 2.99 -7.97
N GLY A 25 17.79 1.87 -8.19
CA GLY A 25 18.20 0.45 -8.08
C GLY A 25 19.21 -0.09 -9.11
N SER A 26 19.64 0.70 -10.10
CA SER A 26 20.26 0.14 -11.30
C SER A 26 21.63 -0.49 -11.09
N TYR A 27 22.01 -1.37 -12.03
CA TYR A 27 23.32 -2.02 -12.13
C TYR A 27 24.54 -1.07 -12.01
N LYS A 28 24.43 0.19 -12.46
CA LYS A 28 25.55 1.15 -12.40
C LYS A 28 25.94 1.51 -10.96
N ASN A 29 25.01 1.35 -10.03
CA ASN A 29 25.19 1.68 -8.62
C ASN A 29 25.17 0.40 -7.75
N TYR A 30 25.18 -0.80 -8.35
CA TYR A 30 24.85 -2.06 -7.66
C TYR A 30 25.55 -2.24 -6.32
N PHE A 31 26.87 -2.09 -6.26
CA PHE A 31 27.62 -2.27 -5.00
C PHE A 31 27.38 -1.16 -3.96
N GLU A 32 26.90 0.01 -4.38
CA GLU A 32 26.57 1.12 -3.46
C GLU A 32 25.17 0.95 -2.86
N ILE A 33 24.31 0.14 -3.49
CA ILE A 33 22.89 0.02 -3.16
C ILE A 33 22.41 -1.42 -2.97
N SER A 34 23.31 -2.41 -3.01
CA SER A 34 22.96 -3.84 -2.97
C SER A 34 22.26 -4.26 -1.67
N GLU A 35 22.33 -3.40 -0.66
CA GLU A 35 21.70 -3.59 0.64
C GLU A 35 20.46 -2.70 0.83
N ILE A 36 20.01 -2.04 -0.24
CA ILE A 36 18.81 -1.21 -0.24
C ILE A 36 17.71 -1.97 -0.98
N ASP A 37 16.64 -2.27 -0.26
CA ASP A 37 15.42 -2.79 -0.87
C ASP A 37 14.52 -1.65 -1.33
N PHE A 38 14.02 -1.75 -2.55
CA PHE A 38 13.15 -0.75 -3.16
C PHE A 38 11.75 -1.31 -3.38
N TYR A 39 10.74 -0.53 -3.04
CA TYR A 39 9.33 -0.92 -3.21
C TYR A 39 8.48 0.24 -3.71
N THR A 40 7.83 0.06 -4.86
CA THR A 40 6.88 1.03 -5.41
C THR A 40 5.44 0.71 -5.00
N PHE A 41 4.87 1.53 -4.11
CA PHE A 41 3.44 1.52 -3.76
C PHE A 41 2.65 2.52 -4.62
N ASN A 42 1.33 2.62 -4.42
CA ASN A 42 0.47 3.47 -5.23
C ASN A 42 0.73 4.98 -5.09
N ASP A 43 1.23 5.38 -3.93
CA ASP A 43 1.34 6.78 -3.50
C ASP A 43 2.65 7.10 -2.77
N TYR A 44 3.52 6.11 -2.61
CA TYR A 44 4.88 6.30 -2.15
C TYR A 44 5.83 5.23 -2.72
N ILE A 45 7.12 5.55 -2.73
CA ILE A 45 8.21 4.57 -2.88
C ILE A 45 8.83 4.40 -1.49
N LEU A 46 9.17 3.17 -1.11
CA LEU A 46 9.91 2.86 0.11
C LEU A 46 11.30 2.34 -0.27
N LEU A 47 12.32 2.93 0.35
CA LEU A 47 13.67 2.41 0.42
C LEU A 47 13.87 1.87 1.83
N ASP A 48 14.15 0.58 2.00
CA ASP A 48 14.55 -0.03 3.27
C ASP A 48 16.06 -0.31 3.22
N PHE A 49 16.81 0.19 4.20
CA PHE A 49 18.26 0.15 4.17
C PHE A 49 18.89 0.08 5.57
N PRO A 50 20.08 -0.53 5.74
CA PRO A 50 20.75 -0.61 7.02
C PRO A 50 21.04 0.75 7.65
N ASN A 51 20.96 0.83 8.98
CA ASN A 51 21.17 2.08 9.73
C ASN A 51 22.62 2.62 9.69
N TYR A 52 23.58 1.82 9.22
CA TYR A 52 24.95 2.25 9.04
C TYR A 52 25.21 2.96 7.71
N LEU A 53 24.27 2.90 6.76
CA LEU A 53 24.38 3.64 5.52
C LEU A 53 24.11 5.13 5.77
N ASP A 54 24.97 5.96 5.18
CA ASP A 54 24.88 7.41 5.29
C ASP A 54 23.63 7.94 4.57
N ILE A 55 22.71 8.51 5.34
CA ILE A 55 21.44 9.08 4.87
C ILE A 55 21.68 10.13 3.77
N GLU A 56 22.72 10.94 3.88
CA GLU A 56 23.00 11.98 2.87
C GLU A 56 23.45 11.36 1.54
N LYS A 57 24.14 10.20 1.57
CA LYS A 57 24.40 9.42 0.36
C LYS A 57 23.11 8.87 -0.24
N ILE A 58 22.20 8.35 0.58
CA ILE A 58 20.89 7.87 0.10
C ILE A 58 20.08 9.01 -0.53
N LYS A 59 19.99 10.16 0.13
CA LYS A 59 19.36 11.38 -0.42
C LYS A 59 19.99 11.78 -1.76
N ASN A 60 21.31 11.74 -1.86
CA ASN A 60 22.01 12.04 -3.11
C ASN A 60 21.63 11.07 -4.24
N ILE A 61 21.46 9.78 -3.97
CA ILE A 61 20.97 8.80 -4.96
C ILE A 61 19.55 9.17 -5.42
N VAL A 62 18.65 9.45 -4.47
CA VAL A 62 17.25 9.79 -4.75
C VAL A 62 17.13 11.08 -5.60
N PHE A 63 17.90 12.11 -5.24
CA PHE A 63 17.83 13.43 -5.89
C PHE A 63 18.66 13.53 -7.17
N LYS A 64 19.55 12.57 -7.42
CA LYS A 64 20.35 12.54 -8.64
C LYS A 64 19.43 12.38 -9.85
N LYS A 65 19.60 13.29 -10.80
CA LYS A 65 18.89 13.23 -12.09
C LYS A 65 19.24 11.89 -12.78
N PRO A 66 18.23 11.10 -13.20
CA PRO A 66 18.49 9.81 -13.83
C PRO A 66 19.14 9.96 -15.22
N ASP A 67 20.10 9.08 -15.49
CA ASP A 67 20.82 9.06 -16.74
C ASP A 67 19.95 8.49 -17.88
N ARG A 68 20.14 9.02 -19.10
CA ARG A 68 19.31 8.60 -20.24
C ARG A 68 19.58 7.15 -20.62
N SER A 69 20.84 6.71 -20.61
CA SER A 69 21.16 5.32 -20.98
C SER A 69 20.59 4.34 -19.95
N GLN A 70 20.64 4.72 -18.68
CA GLN A 70 20.07 3.96 -17.57
C GLN A 70 18.55 3.83 -17.69
N ILE A 71 17.85 4.91 -17.99
CA ILE A 71 16.40 4.88 -18.23
C ILE A 71 16.03 3.91 -19.35
N GLU A 72 16.74 3.93 -20.48
CA GLU A 72 16.42 3.04 -21.60
C GLU A 72 16.69 1.56 -21.27
N TYR A 73 17.71 1.28 -20.45
CA TYR A 73 17.96 -0.06 -19.92
C TYR A 73 16.82 -0.53 -19.00
N GLU A 74 16.45 0.27 -18.00
CA GLU A 74 15.41 -0.11 -17.02
C GLU A 74 14.01 -0.22 -17.65
N LYS A 75 13.73 0.52 -18.72
CA LYS A 75 12.49 0.33 -19.50
C LYS A 75 12.37 -1.09 -20.07
N GLN A 76 13.50 -1.69 -20.48
CA GLN A 76 13.52 -3.05 -20.99
C GLN A 76 13.31 -4.07 -19.85
N ILE A 77 13.95 -3.85 -18.69
CA ILE A 77 13.74 -4.70 -17.51
C ILE A 77 12.27 -4.70 -17.07
N LEU A 78 11.67 -3.51 -16.94
CA LEU A 78 10.25 -3.40 -16.57
C LEU A 78 9.31 -4.05 -17.58
N LYS A 79 9.66 -4.03 -18.88
CA LYS A 79 8.87 -4.73 -19.90
C LYS A 79 8.80 -6.22 -19.59
N ASP A 80 9.90 -6.81 -19.16
CA ASP A 80 9.99 -8.24 -18.86
C ASP A 80 9.31 -8.57 -17.52
N GLU A 81 9.43 -7.69 -16.52
CA GLU A 81 8.73 -7.84 -15.24
C GLU A 81 7.21 -7.87 -15.40
N PHE A 82 6.64 -6.97 -16.21
CA PHE A 82 5.19 -6.93 -16.42
C PHE A 82 4.63 -8.17 -17.14
N LEU A 83 5.46 -9.00 -17.78
CA LEU A 83 5.04 -10.29 -18.33
C LEU A 83 4.64 -11.29 -17.23
N GLN A 84 5.15 -11.11 -16.01
CA GLN A 84 4.94 -12.02 -14.89
C GLN A 84 3.99 -11.43 -13.82
N THR A 85 2.90 -10.79 -14.27
CA THR A 85 1.94 -10.16 -13.35
C THR A 85 1.19 -11.21 -12.52
N ASN A 86 1.43 -11.22 -11.21
CA ASN A 86 0.75 -12.10 -10.26
C ASN A 86 -0.75 -11.76 -10.07
N ILE A 87 -1.50 -12.68 -9.48
CA ILE A 87 -2.96 -12.54 -9.30
C ILE A 87 -3.34 -11.30 -8.47
N LYS A 88 -2.61 -11.01 -7.39
CA LYS A 88 -2.86 -9.85 -6.53
C LYS A 88 -2.75 -8.54 -7.31
N LEU A 89 -1.72 -8.38 -8.13
CA LEU A 89 -1.53 -7.21 -8.99
C LEU A 89 -2.64 -7.09 -10.05
N LYS A 90 -3.13 -8.21 -10.60
CA LYS A 90 -4.30 -8.19 -11.52
C LYS A 90 -5.56 -7.70 -10.82
N ILE A 91 -5.78 -8.11 -9.56
CA ILE A 91 -6.89 -7.65 -8.72
C ILE A 91 -6.75 -6.15 -8.45
N GLU A 92 -5.60 -5.68 -7.96
CA GLU A 92 -5.33 -4.26 -7.73
C GLU A 92 -5.53 -3.40 -8.98
N HIS A 93 -5.09 -3.89 -10.15
CA HIS A 93 -5.32 -3.23 -11.43
C HIS A 93 -6.82 -3.12 -11.78
N LYS A 94 -7.59 -4.20 -11.55
CA LYS A 94 -9.04 -4.23 -11.78
C LYS A 94 -9.78 -3.27 -10.84
N ILE A 95 -9.39 -3.25 -9.56
CA ILE A 95 -9.90 -2.29 -8.56
C ILE A 95 -9.65 -0.86 -9.03
N GLY A 96 -8.43 -0.55 -9.42
CA GLY A 96 -8.09 0.79 -9.90
C GLY A 96 -8.92 1.21 -11.12
N LYS A 97 -9.25 0.29 -12.03
CA LYS A 97 -10.14 0.56 -13.16
C LYS A 97 -11.59 0.87 -12.75
N ILE A 98 -12.11 0.16 -11.75
CA ILE A 98 -13.45 0.41 -11.20
C ILE A 98 -13.49 1.82 -10.58
N LEU A 99 -12.49 2.18 -9.79
CA LEU A 99 -12.49 3.41 -9.01
C LEU A 99 -12.08 4.66 -9.81
N PHE A 100 -11.18 4.51 -10.78
CA PHE A 100 -10.50 5.64 -11.41
C PHE A 100 -10.65 5.75 -12.92
N GLY A 101 -11.38 4.81 -13.55
CA GLY A 101 -11.63 4.80 -14.99
C GLY A 101 -10.87 3.72 -15.74
N SER A 102 -11.35 3.41 -16.95
CA SER A 102 -10.83 2.32 -17.79
C SER A 102 -9.39 2.51 -18.25
N ASP A 103 -8.89 3.74 -18.23
CA ASP A 103 -7.51 4.13 -18.58
C ASP A 103 -6.51 3.89 -17.44
N PHE A 104 -6.97 3.53 -16.24
CA PHE A 104 -6.10 3.17 -15.12
C PHE A 104 -5.23 1.95 -15.42
N ASN A 105 -3.92 2.06 -15.14
CA ASN A 105 -2.97 1.01 -15.47
C ASN A 105 -1.78 0.89 -14.52
N THR A 106 -1.60 -0.28 -13.90
CA THR A 106 -0.51 -0.57 -12.96
C THR A 106 0.38 -1.72 -13.41
N ILE A 107 0.04 -2.41 -14.51
CA ILE A 107 0.66 -3.68 -14.90
C ILE A 107 1.17 -3.67 -16.34
N LYS A 108 1.32 -2.49 -16.95
CA LYS A 108 1.90 -2.35 -18.30
C LYS A 108 2.75 -1.09 -18.39
N ASN A 109 3.72 -1.15 -19.29
CA ASN A 109 4.51 0.00 -19.72
C ASN A 109 3.62 1.12 -20.27
N SER A 110 4.04 2.35 -20.03
CA SER A 110 3.42 3.55 -20.59
C SER A 110 4.39 4.24 -21.55
N GLN A 111 3.91 4.77 -22.67
CA GLN A 111 4.74 5.56 -23.57
C GLN A 111 5.02 6.92 -22.93
N VAL A 112 6.29 7.14 -22.54
CA VAL A 112 6.74 8.34 -21.84
C VAL A 112 8.07 8.81 -22.44
N SER A 113 8.14 10.11 -22.71
CA SER A 113 9.36 10.77 -23.17
C SER A 113 10.34 10.99 -22.01
N TYR A 114 11.63 11.13 -22.33
CA TYR A 114 12.65 11.48 -21.34
C TYR A 114 12.30 12.79 -20.59
N LYS A 115 11.71 13.77 -21.30
CA LYS A 115 11.26 15.03 -20.69
C LYS A 115 10.19 14.81 -19.63
N GLU A 116 9.21 13.94 -19.88
CA GLU A 116 8.17 13.59 -18.91
C GLU A 116 8.75 12.89 -17.68
N ILE A 117 9.70 11.95 -17.88
CA ILE A 117 10.39 11.26 -16.79
C ILE A 117 11.13 12.27 -15.90
N ILE A 118 11.93 13.17 -16.49
CA ILE A 118 12.68 14.16 -15.71
C ILE A 118 11.77 15.16 -15.01
N ASN A 119 10.67 15.58 -15.64
CA ASN A 119 9.70 16.46 -14.99
C ASN A 119 9.03 15.78 -13.79
N TYR A 120 8.70 14.51 -13.91
CA TYR A 120 8.14 13.72 -12.81
C TYR A 120 9.16 13.55 -11.67
N HIS A 121 10.41 13.21 -12.00
CA HIS A 121 11.50 13.11 -11.03
C HIS A 121 11.67 14.41 -10.24
N LYS A 122 11.83 15.55 -10.92
CA LYS A 122 11.95 16.86 -10.26
C LYS A 122 10.77 17.21 -9.35
N LYS A 123 9.56 16.77 -9.72
CA LYS A 123 8.34 17.05 -8.95
C LYS A 123 8.31 16.31 -7.61
N TYR A 124 8.76 15.06 -7.57
CA TYR A 124 8.57 14.17 -6.40
C TYR A 124 9.86 13.76 -5.68
N PHE A 125 11.02 13.80 -6.34
CA PHE A 125 12.29 13.32 -5.80
C PHE A 125 13.08 14.53 -5.28
N ASN A 126 12.54 15.15 -4.23
CA ASN A 126 13.09 16.33 -3.57
C ASN A 126 12.84 16.25 -2.05
N LYS A 127 13.49 17.14 -1.30
CA LYS A 127 13.44 17.14 0.17
C LYS A 127 12.03 17.35 0.73
N GLU A 128 11.16 18.02 0.00
CA GLU A 128 9.77 18.31 0.39
C GLU A 128 8.83 17.10 0.25
N ASN A 129 9.31 16.02 -0.38
CA ASN A 129 8.55 14.80 -0.64
C ASN A 129 9.27 13.55 -0.13
N ILE A 130 10.14 13.68 0.87
CA ILE A 130 10.71 12.52 1.56
C ILE A 130 10.42 12.56 3.06
N LEU A 131 10.32 11.37 3.65
CA LEU A 131 10.27 11.16 5.09
C LEU A 131 11.18 9.99 5.45
N ILE A 132 11.98 10.17 6.49
CA ILE A 132 12.96 9.17 6.92
C ILE A 132 12.60 8.70 8.31
N THR A 133 12.65 7.38 8.51
CA THR A 133 12.43 6.78 9.82
C THR A 133 13.54 5.80 10.20
N ASP A 134 13.60 5.52 11.50
CA ASP A 134 14.29 4.34 12.00
C ASP A 134 13.50 3.06 11.65
N ASP A 135 14.01 1.91 12.09
CA ASP A 135 13.35 0.61 11.88
C ASP A 135 12.06 0.45 12.68
N GLU A 136 11.85 1.29 13.69
CA GLU A 136 10.65 1.34 14.52
C GLU A 136 9.63 2.38 14.05
N TYR A 137 9.86 2.95 12.85
CA TYR A 137 9.01 3.95 12.21
C TYR A 137 8.90 5.27 13.00
N ASN A 138 9.90 5.60 13.81
CA ASN A 138 10.02 6.93 14.41
C ASN A 138 10.62 7.89 13.38
N ILE A 139 10.02 9.06 13.22
CA ILE A 139 10.34 10.04 12.18
C ILE A 139 11.51 10.91 12.63
N PHE A 140 12.54 11.06 11.79
CA PHE A 140 13.74 11.87 12.09
C PHE A 140 13.58 13.36 11.81
N GLU A 141 12.79 13.73 10.80
CA GLU A 141 12.56 15.12 10.37
C GLU A 141 11.05 15.39 10.25
N ASP A 142 10.54 16.45 10.91
CA ASP A 142 9.14 16.90 10.85
C ASP A 142 8.77 17.56 9.50
N ASN A 143 9.39 17.12 8.39
CA ASN A 143 9.07 17.64 7.08
C ASN A 143 7.71 17.07 6.64
N ILE A 144 6.66 17.86 6.87
CA ILE A 144 5.29 17.48 6.57
C ILE A 144 5.11 17.58 5.05
N PHE A 145 4.89 16.41 4.43
CA PHE A 145 4.44 16.28 3.06
C PHE A 145 3.37 17.33 2.71
N SER A 146 3.65 18.13 1.69
CA SER A 146 2.69 19.13 1.23
C SER A 146 1.38 18.47 0.74
N LYS A 147 0.29 18.71 1.48
CA LYS A 147 -1.16 18.48 1.20
C LYS A 147 -1.61 17.10 0.65
N TYR A 148 -2.85 16.74 0.98
CA TYR A 148 -3.54 15.51 0.57
C TYR A 148 -3.43 15.20 -0.92
N PHE A 149 -3.40 13.92 -1.27
CA PHE A 149 -3.62 13.49 -2.65
C PHE A 149 -5.09 13.66 -3.01
N GLU A 150 -5.46 14.83 -3.54
CA GLU A 150 -6.82 15.04 -4.02
C GLU A 150 -6.96 14.48 -5.44
N LYS A 151 -7.55 13.29 -5.54
CA LYS A 151 -8.39 12.93 -6.68
C LYS A 151 -9.83 12.85 -6.17
N ASN A 152 -10.73 13.59 -6.79
CA ASN A 152 -12.11 13.72 -6.31
C ASN A 152 -12.92 12.47 -6.66
N ILE A 153 -12.88 11.46 -5.78
CA ILE A 153 -13.93 10.45 -5.71
C ILE A 153 -15.13 11.04 -4.95
N THR A 154 -16.32 10.84 -5.50
CA THR A 154 -17.57 11.50 -5.05
C THR A 154 -18.35 10.71 -4.00
N PHE A 155 -18.05 9.42 -3.81
CA PHE A 155 -18.73 8.58 -2.81
C PHE A 155 -18.01 8.63 -1.44
N SER A 156 -18.74 8.32 -0.37
CA SER A 156 -18.19 8.10 0.98
C SER A 156 -17.77 6.64 1.17
N GLU A 157 -18.65 5.70 0.83
CA GLU A 157 -18.46 4.26 0.96
C GLU A 157 -19.15 3.56 -0.22
N ASP A 158 -18.54 2.48 -0.73
CA ASP A 158 -19.12 1.69 -1.83
C ASP A 158 -18.66 0.22 -1.80
N TYR A 159 -19.38 -0.65 -2.51
CA TYR A 159 -19.18 -2.10 -2.54
C TYR A 159 -19.22 -2.62 -3.97
N PHE A 160 -18.25 -3.46 -4.34
CA PHE A 160 -18.19 -4.04 -5.68
C PHE A 160 -17.90 -5.54 -5.63
N SER A 161 -18.52 -6.28 -6.54
CA SER A 161 -18.22 -7.69 -6.80
C SER A 161 -17.68 -7.84 -8.21
N PHE A 162 -16.54 -8.51 -8.37
CA PHE A 162 -15.98 -8.82 -9.68
C PHE A 162 -15.23 -10.15 -9.65
N LYS A 163 -14.67 -10.57 -10.79
CA LYS A 163 -13.84 -11.78 -10.89
C LYS A 163 -12.52 -11.48 -11.60
N VAL A 164 -11.45 -12.15 -11.18
CA VAL A 164 -10.13 -12.17 -11.84
C VAL A 164 -9.65 -13.62 -11.90
N ASP A 165 -9.37 -14.14 -13.09
CA ASP A 165 -8.92 -15.53 -13.30
C ASP A 165 -9.75 -16.57 -12.51
N ASN A 166 -11.07 -16.39 -12.47
CA ASN A 166 -12.08 -17.15 -11.72
C ASN A 166 -12.14 -16.95 -10.20
N PHE A 167 -11.23 -16.19 -9.59
CA PHE A 167 -11.36 -15.80 -8.19
C PHE A 167 -12.50 -14.78 -8.04
N PRO A 168 -13.54 -15.04 -7.24
CA PRO A 168 -14.47 -14.00 -6.84
C PRO A 168 -13.70 -12.95 -6.04
N CYS A 169 -14.01 -11.68 -6.24
CA CYS A 169 -13.39 -10.58 -5.52
C CYS A 169 -14.50 -9.68 -5.01
N PHE A 170 -14.54 -9.52 -3.69
CA PHE A 170 -15.48 -8.65 -3.00
C PHE A 170 -14.72 -7.48 -2.42
N LEU A 171 -15.14 -6.29 -2.81
CA LEU A 171 -14.40 -5.06 -2.61
C LEU A 171 -15.21 -4.10 -1.77
N PHE A 172 -14.69 -3.75 -0.61
CA PHE A 172 -15.18 -2.64 0.19
C PHE A 172 -14.25 -1.46 0.02
N VAL A 173 -14.81 -0.30 -0.32
CA VAL A 173 -14.05 0.95 -0.41
C VAL A 173 -14.66 2.02 0.46
N LYS A 174 -13.79 2.80 1.10
CA LYS A 174 -14.17 3.95 1.91
C LYS A 174 -13.26 5.12 1.60
N LYS A 175 -13.85 6.30 1.41
CA LYS A 175 -13.11 7.56 1.33
C LYS A 175 -12.41 7.82 2.67
N ILE A 176 -11.16 8.24 2.60
CA ILE A 176 -10.35 8.60 3.76
C ILE A 176 -11.00 9.78 4.49
N GLU A 177 -11.33 9.58 5.76
CA GLU A 177 -11.82 10.62 6.67
C GLU A 177 -10.79 10.96 7.74
N ASN A 178 -10.15 9.95 8.32
CA ASN A 178 -9.13 10.11 9.36
C ASN A 178 -8.30 8.82 9.54
N TYR A 179 -7.25 8.89 10.36
CA TYR A 179 -6.35 7.76 10.57
C TYR A 179 -7.04 6.49 11.16
N LEU A 180 -8.22 6.58 11.78
CA LEU A 180 -8.94 5.40 12.28
C LEU A 180 -9.45 4.52 11.13
N ASP A 181 -9.74 5.09 9.97
CA ASP A 181 -10.11 4.32 8.78
C ASP A 181 -8.96 3.40 8.34
N TYR A 182 -7.72 3.86 8.45
CA TYR A 182 -6.55 3.00 8.19
C TYR A 182 -6.55 1.79 9.12
N TYR A 183 -6.78 2.00 10.42
CA TYR A 183 -6.81 0.90 11.40
C TYR A 183 -8.03 0.01 11.26
N LEU A 184 -9.17 0.53 10.78
CA LEU A 184 -10.33 -0.28 10.43
C LEU A 184 -10.00 -1.26 9.29
N PHE A 185 -9.39 -0.77 8.21
CA PHE A 185 -9.04 -1.60 7.06
C PHE A 185 -7.91 -2.59 7.39
N PHE A 186 -6.96 -2.19 8.23
CA PHE A 186 -5.95 -3.10 8.73
C PHE A 186 -6.55 -4.18 9.65
N PHE A 187 -7.55 -3.83 10.47
CA PHE A 187 -8.28 -4.81 11.27
C PHE A 187 -9.13 -5.74 10.39
N LEU A 188 -9.73 -5.26 9.30
CA LEU A 188 -10.46 -6.10 8.34
C LEU A 188 -9.53 -7.15 7.71
N GLU A 189 -8.36 -6.73 7.21
CA GLU A 189 -7.33 -7.64 6.71
C GLU A 189 -6.95 -8.69 7.76
N PHE A 190 -6.54 -8.24 8.94
CA PHE A 190 -6.18 -9.12 10.04
C PHE A 190 -7.31 -10.10 10.39
N PHE A 191 -8.54 -9.61 10.53
CA PHE A 191 -9.70 -10.40 10.92
C PHE A 191 -10.00 -11.50 9.91
N TYR A 192 -10.09 -11.16 8.62
CA TYR A 192 -10.44 -12.14 7.58
C TYR A 192 -9.31 -13.11 7.29
N GLU A 193 -8.03 -12.69 7.33
CA GLU A 193 -6.91 -13.63 7.25
C GLU A 193 -6.95 -14.67 8.37
N ASN A 194 -7.22 -14.24 9.60
CA ASN A 194 -7.35 -15.15 10.75
C ASN A 194 -8.60 -16.02 10.65
N LEU A 195 -9.73 -15.47 10.18
CA LEU A 195 -10.97 -16.23 10.01
C LEU A 195 -10.79 -17.34 8.97
N PHE A 196 -10.17 -17.05 7.82
CA PHE A 196 -9.88 -18.08 6.81
C PHE A 196 -8.93 -19.14 7.37
N SER A 197 -7.89 -18.73 8.08
CA SER A 197 -6.99 -19.70 8.70
C SER A 197 -7.71 -20.58 9.73
N TYR A 198 -8.57 -19.98 10.54
CA TYR A 198 -9.33 -20.71 11.56
C TYR A 198 -10.33 -21.70 10.95
N GLU A 199 -11.17 -21.26 10.03
CA GLU A 199 -12.18 -22.11 9.40
C GLU A 199 -11.54 -23.18 8.50
N ILE A 200 -10.65 -22.77 7.59
CA ILE A 200 -10.16 -23.67 6.53
C ILE A 200 -9.02 -24.55 7.03
N ARG A 201 -8.02 -23.98 7.70
CA ARG A 201 -6.88 -24.76 8.17
C ARG A 201 -7.19 -25.51 9.46
N PHE A 202 -7.77 -24.85 10.47
CA PHE A 202 -7.90 -25.47 11.79
C PHE A 202 -9.18 -26.30 11.95
N LYS A 203 -10.31 -25.89 11.37
CA LYS A 203 -11.54 -26.71 11.42
C LYS A 203 -11.59 -27.74 10.29
N GLU A 204 -11.33 -27.35 9.05
CA GLU A 204 -11.44 -28.26 7.90
C GLU A 204 -10.15 -29.06 7.60
N GLY A 205 -9.00 -28.63 8.10
CA GLY A 205 -7.72 -29.34 7.94
C GLY A 205 -7.00 -29.06 6.61
N PHE A 206 -7.42 -28.06 5.84
CA PHE A 206 -6.75 -27.69 4.59
C PHE A 206 -5.57 -26.75 4.85
N TYR A 207 -4.35 -27.26 4.65
CA TYR A 207 -3.14 -26.47 4.90
C TYR A 207 -2.88 -25.42 3.81
N TYR A 208 -3.21 -25.73 2.55
CA TYR A 208 -3.05 -24.82 1.42
C TYR A 208 -4.42 -24.38 0.91
N TYR A 209 -4.68 -23.07 0.96
CA TYR A 209 -5.87 -22.45 0.38
C TYR A 209 -5.48 -21.12 -0.27
N ASP A 210 -5.95 -20.89 -1.50
CA ASP A 210 -5.64 -19.69 -2.29
C ASP A 210 -6.71 -18.61 -2.05
N HIS A 211 -6.74 -18.06 -0.83
CA HIS A 211 -7.61 -16.93 -0.50
C HIS A 211 -6.80 -15.77 0.05
N PHE A 212 -7.14 -14.57 -0.41
CA PHE A 212 -6.50 -13.33 -0.01
C PHE A 212 -7.55 -12.44 0.66
N ALA A 213 -7.26 -12.00 1.87
CA ALA A 213 -7.81 -10.78 2.42
C ALA A 213 -6.66 -9.77 2.46
N PHE A 214 -6.84 -8.61 1.85
CA PHE A 214 -5.82 -7.57 1.93
C PHE A 214 -6.45 -6.19 1.94
N SER A 215 -5.80 -5.29 2.67
CA SER A 215 -6.05 -3.87 2.60
C SER A 215 -5.04 -3.20 1.67
N SER A 216 -5.49 -2.19 0.96
CA SER A 216 -4.65 -1.32 0.17
C SER A 216 -5.23 0.09 0.18
N ARG A 217 -4.50 1.02 -0.42
CA ARG A 217 -4.93 2.40 -0.55
C ARG A 217 -4.55 2.91 -1.92
N ILE A 218 -5.43 3.73 -2.47
CA ILE A 218 -5.15 4.47 -3.69
C ILE A 218 -5.66 5.90 -3.49
N TYR A 219 -4.73 6.86 -3.44
CA TYR A 219 -5.04 8.27 -3.16
C TYR A 219 -5.82 8.43 -1.83
N ASN A 220 -7.04 8.95 -1.91
CA ASN A 220 -7.93 9.22 -0.79
C ASN A 220 -8.96 8.11 -0.55
N VAL A 221 -8.70 6.88 -1.01
CA VAL A 221 -9.60 5.74 -0.82
C VAL A 221 -8.86 4.58 -0.18
N ASN A 222 -9.40 4.11 0.95
CA ASN A 222 -9.07 2.85 1.57
C ASN A 222 -9.84 1.73 0.89
N ILE A 223 -9.17 0.60 0.69
CA ILE A 223 -9.65 -0.50 -0.11
C ILE A 223 -9.42 -1.79 0.66
N PHE A 224 -10.46 -2.59 0.84
CA PHE A 224 -10.38 -3.92 1.43
C PHE A 224 -10.95 -4.91 0.41
N CYS A 225 -10.15 -5.93 0.07
CA CYS A 225 -10.52 -6.94 -0.91
C CYS A 225 -10.43 -8.33 -0.28
N VAL A 226 -11.45 -9.13 -0.53
CA VAL A 226 -11.51 -10.55 -0.17
C VAL A 226 -11.72 -11.37 -1.44
N THR A 227 -10.97 -12.47 -1.60
CA THR A 227 -11.03 -13.30 -2.82
C THR A 227 -11.83 -14.60 -2.68
N CYS A 228 -12.71 -14.66 -1.68
CA CYS A 228 -13.62 -15.76 -1.40
C CYS A 228 -14.89 -15.21 -0.74
N GLU A 229 -15.90 -16.07 -0.59
CA GLU A 229 -17.13 -15.69 0.10
C GLU A 229 -16.86 -15.32 1.56
N PHE A 230 -17.63 -14.36 2.06
CA PHE A 230 -17.56 -13.95 3.45
C PHE A 230 -18.03 -15.08 4.38
N LEU A 231 -17.09 -15.68 5.12
CA LEU A 231 -17.38 -16.72 6.09
C LEU A 231 -18.19 -16.17 7.28
N ASP A 232 -19.03 -17.04 7.85
CA ASP A 232 -19.67 -16.77 9.13
C ASP A 232 -18.66 -16.86 10.28
N PHE A 233 -18.95 -16.17 11.38
CA PHE A 233 -18.15 -16.18 12.58
C PHE A 233 -19.05 -15.99 13.81
N ASP A 234 -18.62 -16.53 14.94
CA ASP A 234 -19.29 -16.30 16.22
C ASP A 234 -18.72 -15.09 16.97
N GLU A 235 -19.45 -14.62 17.98
CA GLU A 235 -19.07 -13.44 18.75
C GLU A 235 -17.77 -13.66 19.55
N ILE A 236 -17.49 -14.90 19.96
CA ILE A 236 -16.29 -15.23 20.73
C ILE A 236 -15.05 -15.06 19.85
N PHE A 237 -15.10 -15.51 18.59
CA PHE A 237 -14.04 -15.32 17.63
C PHE A 237 -13.81 -13.83 17.34
N PHE A 238 -14.88 -13.05 17.19
CA PHE A 238 -14.80 -11.61 16.95
C PHE A 238 -14.13 -10.87 18.10
N GLU A 239 -14.55 -11.10 19.33
CA GLU A 239 -13.97 -10.46 20.51
C GLU A 239 -12.50 -10.85 20.71
N LYS A 240 -12.15 -12.14 20.56
CA LYS A 240 -10.75 -12.59 20.63
C LYS A 240 -9.89 -11.98 19.53
N SER A 241 -10.44 -11.81 18.34
CA SER A 241 -9.75 -11.16 17.21
C SER A 241 -9.41 -9.71 17.54
N LYS A 242 -10.34 -8.97 18.16
CA LYS A 242 -10.09 -7.60 18.63
C LYS A 242 -8.97 -7.55 19.67
N GLU A 243 -9.04 -8.41 20.69
CA GLU A 243 -8.02 -8.49 21.74
C GLU A 243 -6.64 -8.76 21.14
N ARG A 244 -6.56 -9.78 20.27
CA ARG A 244 -5.31 -10.16 19.62
C ARG A 244 -4.76 -9.07 18.72
N PHE A 245 -5.62 -8.39 17.95
CA PHE A 245 -5.21 -7.27 17.10
C PHE A 245 -4.57 -6.14 17.92
N LEU A 246 -5.14 -5.82 19.08
CA LEU A 246 -4.59 -4.80 19.97
C LEU A 246 -3.24 -5.23 20.56
N GLU A 247 -3.08 -6.49 20.96
CA GLU A 247 -1.79 -7.00 21.44
C GLU A 247 -0.68 -6.88 20.39
N ILE A 248 -0.97 -7.22 19.14
CA ILE A 248 0.05 -7.16 18.09
C ILE A 248 0.41 -5.70 17.76
N ILE A 249 -0.57 -4.78 17.77
CA ILE A 249 -0.31 -3.36 17.57
C ILE A 249 0.59 -2.82 18.69
N GLU A 250 0.31 -3.17 19.94
CA GLU A 250 1.13 -2.78 21.09
C GLU A 250 2.56 -3.34 21.00
N LYS A 251 2.72 -4.56 20.47
CA LYS A 251 4.03 -5.18 20.19
C LYS A 251 4.78 -4.54 19.00
N GLY A 252 4.13 -3.65 18.26
CA GLY A 252 4.74 -2.90 17.17
C GLY A 252 4.35 -3.34 15.77
N TYR A 253 3.50 -4.36 15.62
CA TYR A 253 2.91 -4.69 14.33
C TYR A 253 2.02 -3.52 13.89
N GLY A 254 2.19 -3.05 12.65
CA GLY A 254 1.48 -1.86 12.19
C GLY A 254 2.07 -0.52 12.66
N ARG A 255 3.30 -0.48 13.19
CA ARG A 255 4.06 0.77 13.40
C ARG A 255 4.22 1.60 12.13
N LYS A 256 4.25 0.93 10.96
CA LYS A 256 4.14 1.56 9.63
C LYS A 256 2.92 2.48 9.53
N GLY A 257 1.84 2.21 10.26
CA GLY A 257 0.67 3.06 10.38
C GLY A 257 0.98 4.47 10.84
N LYS A 258 1.96 4.70 11.74
CA LYS A 258 2.43 6.05 12.13
C LYS A 258 2.82 6.86 10.91
N VAL A 259 3.66 6.27 10.07
CA VAL A 259 4.20 6.91 8.87
C VAL A 259 3.12 7.08 7.81
N ILE A 260 2.35 6.03 7.51
CA ILE A 260 1.28 6.11 6.51
C ILE A 260 0.24 7.15 6.92
N CYS A 261 -0.15 7.19 8.20
CA CYS A 261 -1.09 8.17 8.72
C CYS A 261 -0.54 9.59 8.59
N LYS A 262 0.71 9.81 9.03
CA LYS A 262 1.36 11.12 8.89
C LYS A 262 1.50 11.57 7.44
N MET A 263 1.95 10.67 6.56
CA MET A 263 2.19 10.96 5.14
C MET A 263 0.92 11.31 4.36
N ILE A 264 -0.19 10.66 4.71
CA ILE A 264 -1.39 10.64 3.87
C ILE A 264 -2.53 11.43 4.48
N TYR A 265 -2.69 11.32 5.80
CA TYR A 265 -3.75 11.95 6.56
C TYR A 265 -3.28 13.27 7.16
N GLY A 266 -1.96 13.50 7.24
CA GLY A 266 -1.38 14.68 7.91
C GLY A 266 -1.54 14.62 9.43
N GLU A 267 -2.01 13.50 9.96
CA GLU A 267 -2.39 13.30 11.34
C GLU A 267 -1.38 12.39 12.05
N ASP A 268 -1.02 12.75 13.27
CA ASP A 268 -0.35 11.83 14.17
C ASP A 268 -1.36 10.86 14.74
N ILE A 269 -0.96 9.60 14.90
CA ILE A 269 -1.83 8.57 15.44
C ILE A 269 -1.93 8.69 16.96
N ASN A 270 -3.13 8.54 17.51
CA ASN A 270 -3.33 8.38 18.94
C ASN A 270 -3.69 6.91 19.26
N PHE A 271 -2.72 6.17 19.79
CA PHE A 271 -2.93 4.76 20.16
C PHE A 271 -4.08 4.54 21.15
N LYS A 272 -4.37 5.52 22.03
CA LYS A 272 -5.51 5.42 22.95
C LYS A 272 -6.83 5.50 22.19
N GLU A 273 -6.93 6.39 21.21
CA GLU A 273 -8.11 6.50 20.34
C GLU A 273 -8.28 5.25 19.48
N ILE A 274 -7.20 4.72 18.88
CA ILE A 274 -7.22 3.46 18.12
C ILE A 274 -7.71 2.31 19.01
N LYS A 275 -7.17 2.19 20.22
CA LYS A 275 -7.55 1.14 21.16
C LYS A 275 -9.03 1.22 21.53
N ASN A 276 -9.53 2.43 21.80
CA ASN A 276 -10.94 2.65 22.09
C ASN A 276 -11.82 2.36 20.88
N PHE A 277 -11.40 2.78 19.69
CA PHE A 277 -12.09 2.53 18.43
C PHE A 277 -12.26 1.02 18.19
N ILE A 278 -11.17 0.25 18.22
CA ILE A 278 -11.20 -1.20 18.00
C ILE A 278 -12.05 -1.89 19.07
N LYS A 279 -11.88 -1.57 20.36
CA LYS A 279 -12.69 -2.18 21.44
C LYS A 279 -14.19 -2.00 21.23
N ASN A 280 -14.58 -0.82 20.73
CA ASN A 280 -15.97 -0.45 20.50
C ASN A 280 -16.52 -0.91 19.14
N LEU A 281 -15.71 -1.55 18.27
CA LEU A 281 -16.21 -2.17 17.06
C LEU A 281 -17.21 -3.27 17.40
N LYS A 282 -18.34 -3.25 16.70
CA LYS A 282 -19.43 -4.22 16.85
C LYS A 282 -19.40 -5.22 15.69
N SER A 283 -19.64 -6.50 15.99
CA SER A 283 -19.71 -7.55 14.98
C SER A 283 -20.77 -7.29 13.91
N ASP A 284 -21.84 -6.56 14.25
CA ASP A 284 -22.88 -6.12 13.32
C ASP A 284 -22.33 -5.37 12.10
N TYR A 285 -21.22 -4.64 12.25
CA TYR A 285 -20.57 -3.96 11.13
C TYR A 285 -20.09 -4.98 10.08
N PHE A 286 -19.46 -6.07 10.52
CA PHE A 286 -18.90 -7.12 9.68
C PHE A 286 -19.98 -8.04 9.11
N LYS A 287 -21.03 -8.32 9.90
CA LYS A 287 -22.22 -9.03 9.42
C LYS A 287 -22.95 -8.24 8.32
N LYS A 288 -23.06 -6.90 8.48
CA LYS A 288 -23.59 -6.02 7.44
C LYS A 288 -22.70 -6.01 6.21
N LEU A 289 -21.38 -5.98 6.38
CA LEU A 289 -20.41 -6.05 5.27
C LEU A 289 -20.63 -7.31 4.42
N LYS A 290 -20.79 -8.47 5.06
CA LYS A 290 -21.14 -9.74 4.37
C LYS A 290 -22.43 -9.60 3.55
N ASN A 291 -23.47 -9.00 4.11
CA ASN A 291 -24.78 -8.87 3.43
C ASN A 291 -24.82 -7.86 2.27
N ARG A 292 -23.71 -7.17 1.98
CA ARG A 292 -23.61 -6.22 0.85
C ARG A 292 -23.15 -6.88 -0.45
N PHE A 293 -22.65 -8.11 -0.37
CA PHE A 293 -22.07 -8.85 -1.49
C PHE A 293 -22.91 -10.09 -1.84
#